data_AF-A0A969VP85-F1
#
_entry.id   AF-A0A969VP85-F1
#
_cell.length_a   1.000
_cell.length_b   1.000
_cell.length_c   1.000
_cell.angle_alpha   90.00
_cell.angle_beta   90.00
_cell.angle_gamma   90.00
#
_symmetry.space_group_name_H-M   'P 1'
#
loop_
_entity.id
_entity.type
_entity.pdbx_description
1 polymer ?
#
loop_
_entity_poly.entity_id
_entity_poly.type
_entity_poly.pdbx_seq_one_letter_code
_entity_poly.pdbx_strand_id
1 'polypeptide(L)'
;MNTFLELTQQEFDRQKNTLNLIASENFPSPTTLQLLGSVWSNKYGEGYPGKRYYAGNTYTDILEKKVQDLALQVFDSTGEYSVNVQTLSGSPANGTIYMSMLETGDTILSLSLQEGGHLSHLHSTSVYNKFFNYINYHGERPKVMISN
;
A
#
# COMPACT_ATOMS: atom_id res chain seq x y z
N MET A 1 20.13 8.68 28.37
CA MET A 1 19.32 9.39 27.35
C MET A 1 19.30 8.46 26.17
N ASN A 2 18.24 7.67 26.00
CA ASN A 2 18.20 6.66 24.93
C ASN A 2 18.17 7.37 23.58
N THR A 3 19.27 7.29 22.84
CA THR A 3 19.37 7.86 21.50
C THR A 3 18.46 7.10 20.53
N PHE A 4 18.00 7.73 19.44
CA PHE A 4 17.25 7.03 18.38
C PHE A 4 18.02 5.81 17.83
N LEU A 5 19.36 5.86 17.87
CA LEU A 5 20.22 4.76 17.46
C LEU A 5 20.16 3.58 18.44
N GLU A 6 20.14 3.83 19.74
CA GLU A 6 19.97 2.78 20.75
C GLU A 6 18.61 2.07 20.60
N LEU A 7 17.52 2.82 20.38
CA LEU A 7 16.20 2.22 20.15
C LEU A 7 16.17 1.40 18.84
N THR A 8 16.83 1.89 17.79
CA THR A 8 16.96 1.16 16.52
C THR A 8 17.71 -0.16 16.71
N GLN A 9 18.80 -0.14 17.48
CA GLN A 9 19.57 -1.34 17.77
C GLN A 9 18.77 -2.35 18.60
N GLN A 10 18.03 -1.88 19.61
CA GLN A 10 17.14 -2.73 20.41
C GLN A 10 16.04 -3.40 19.56
N GLU A 11 15.43 -2.66 18.62
CA GLU A 11 14.44 -3.23 17.70
C GLU A 11 15.07 -4.23 16.72
N PHE A 12 16.28 -3.95 16.21
CA PHE A 12 17.02 -4.91 15.38
C PHE A 12 17.27 -6.22 16.14
N ASP A 13 17.75 -6.14 17.38
CA ASP A 13 17.99 -7.33 18.21
C ASP A 13 16.68 -8.06 18.55
N ARG A 14 15.58 -7.34 18.76
CA ARG A 14 14.25 -7.96 18.91
C ARG A 14 13.87 -8.75 17.66
N GLN A 15 13.92 -8.14 16.48
CA GLN A 15 13.55 -8.79 15.22
C GLN A 15 14.42 -10.01 14.94
N LYS A 16 15.74 -9.90 15.14
CA LYS A 16 16.71 -10.99 14.95
C LYS A 16 16.42 -12.20 15.85
N ASN A 17 15.98 -11.97 17.08
CA ASN A 17 15.75 -13.01 18.08
C ASN A 17 14.27 -13.44 18.19
N THR A 18 13.39 -12.92 17.34
CA THR A 18 11.96 -13.24 17.33
C THR A 18 11.60 -14.08 16.11
N LEU A 19 10.94 -15.21 16.33
CA LEU A 19 10.23 -15.89 15.24
C LEU A 19 8.98 -15.07 14.90
N ASN A 20 9.04 -14.33 13.79
CA ASN A 20 7.91 -13.52 13.34
C ASN A 20 6.91 -14.35 12.53
N LEU A 21 5.67 -14.46 13.02
CA LEU A 21 4.57 -15.20 12.38
C LEU A 21 3.42 -14.27 11.97
N ILE A 22 3.61 -12.95 11.99
CA ILE A 22 2.61 -12.00 11.53
C ILE A 22 2.60 -12.02 9.99
N ALA A 23 1.51 -12.50 9.40
CA ALA A 23 1.41 -12.78 7.97
C ALA A 23 1.67 -11.57 7.04
N SER A 24 1.45 -10.35 7.53
CA SER A 24 1.66 -9.11 6.78
C SER A 24 3.04 -8.49 6.98
N GLU A 25 3.86 -8.99 7.91
CA GLU A 25 5.20 -8.47 8.14
C GLU A 25 6.24 -9.20 7.29
N ASN A 26 7.26 -8.46 6.86
CA ASN A 26 8.37 -9.00 6.09
C ASN A 26 9.61 -8.10 6.25
N PHE A 27 10.79 -8.62 5.89
CA PHE A 27 12.04 -7.88 5.97
C PHE A 27 12.45 -7.38 4.58
N PRO A 28 12.55 -6.05 4.37
CA PRO A 28 13.00 -5.50 3.09
C PRO A 28 14.48 -5.81 2.85
N SER A 29 14.89 -5.87 1.58
CA SER A 29 16.29 -6.06 1.23
C SER A 29 17.16 -4.88 1.68
N PRO A 30 18.47 -5.07 1.96
CA PRO A 30 19.37 -3.97 2.28
C PRO A 30 19.40 -2.88 1.21
N THR A 31 19.30 -3.25 -0.07
CA THR A 31 19.24 -2.31 -1.20
C THR A 31 17.99 -1.43 -1.14
N THR A 32 16.83 -1.99 -0.78
CA THR A 32 15.59 -1.23 -0.59
C THR A 32 15.76 -0.16 0.49
N LEU A 33 16.35 -0.53 1.63
CA LEU A 33 16.59 0.41 2.73
C LEU A 33 17.58 1.51 2.36
N GLN A 34 18.66 1.19 1.62
CA GLN A 34 19.61 2.17 1.12
C GLN A 34 18.96 3.18 0.17
N LEU A 35 18.08 2.74 -0.73
CA LEU A 35 17.37 3.63 -1.65
C LEU A 35 16.39 4.55 -0.92
N LEU A 36 15.68 4.06 0.09
CA LEU A 36 14.77 4.88 0.91
C LEU A 36 15.49 6.02 1.63
N GLY A 37 16.71 5.78 2.13
CA GLY A 37 17.54 6.80 2.80
C GLY A 37 18.38 7.67 1.88
N SER A 38 18.18 7.59 0.56
CA SER A 38 19.05 8.26 -0.42
C SER A 38 18.56 9.64 -0.84
N VAL A 39 19.30 10.26 -1.77
CA VAL A 39 19.04 11.60 -2.32
C VAL A 39 17.69 11.75 -3.02
N TRP A 40 16.99 10.65 -3.34
CA TRP A 40 15.67 10.70 -3.96
C TRP A 40 14.64 11.47 -3.11
N SER A 41 14.78 11.40 -1.79
CA SER A 41 13.93 12.13 -0.84
C SER A 41 14.06 13.66 -0.93
N ASN A 42 15.14 14.17 -1.53
CA ASN A 42 15.37 15.61 -1.68
C ASN A 42 14.57 16.22 -2.84
N LYS A 43 14.02 15.39 -3.75
CA LYS A 43 13.42 15.89 -4.99
C LYS A 43 11.90 16.00 -4.90
N TYR A 44 11.41 17.21 -5.18
CA TYR A 44 9.98 17.46 -5.39
C TYR A 44 9.57 17.10 -6.83
N GLY A 45 8.79 16.03 -6.98
CA GLY A 45 8.43 15.40 -8.25
C GLY A 45 6.96 15.55 -8.66
N GLU A 46 6.30 16.66 -8.30
CA GLU A 46 4.86 16.84 -8.56
C GLU A 46 4.49 16.74 -10.05
N GLY A 47 3.42 16.00 -10.34
CA GLY A 47 2.97 15.64 -11.68
C GLY A 47 3.35 14.22 -12.07
N TYR A 48 3.42 13.95 -13.37
CA TYR A 48 3.79 12.64 -13.92
C TYR A 48 5.02 12.77 -14.84
N PRO A 49 5.71 11.67 -15.18
CA PRO A 49 6.84 11.70 -16.09
C PRO A 49 6.54 12.45 -17.40
N GLY A 50 7.39 13.41 -17.77
CA GLY A 50 7.19 14.29 -18.94
C GLY A 50 6.16 15.41 -18.76
N LYS A 51 5.44 15.46 -17.64
CA LYS A 51 4.44 16.48 -17.29
C LYS A 51 4.60 16.91 -15.83
N ARG A 52 5.79 17.37 -15.48
CA ARG A 52 6.13 17.84 -14.12
C ARG A 52 5.88 19.34 -13.98
N TYR A 53 5.43 19.75 -12.80
CA TYR A 53 5.26 21.17 -12.48
C TYR A 53 6.59 21.88 -12.17
N TYR A 54 7.57 21.12 -11.66
CA TYR A 54 8.88 21.65 -11.28
C TYR A 54 10.00 21.12 -12.17
N ALA A 55 11.04 21.94 -12.34
CA ALA A 55 12.23 21.61 -13.10
C ALA A 55 13.09 20.52 -12.42
N GLY A 56 14.06 20.00 -13.19
CA GLY A 56 15.12 19.11 -12.67
C GLY A 56 14.69 17.67 -12.38
N ASN A 57 13.57 17.20 -12.92
CA ASN A 57 13.04 15.84 -12.71
C ASN A 57 13.56 14.80 -13.72
N THR A 58 14.63 15.10 -14.47
CA THR A 58 15.16 14.21 -15.53
C THR A 58 15.36 12.77 -15.04
N TYR A 59 16.02 12.58 -13.90
CA TYR A 59 16.27 11.24 -13.35
C TYR A 59 15.07 10.68 -12.57
N THR A 60 14.25 11.54 -11.95
CA THR A 60 13.01 11.13 -11.29
C THR A 60 12.03 10.52 -12.28
N ASP A 61 11.92 11.08 -13.48
CA ASP A 61 11.07 10.56 -14.56
C ASP A 61 11.56 9.20 -15.04
N ILE A 62 12.87 9.04 -15.20
CA ILE A 62 13.48 7.74 -15.57
C ILE A 62 13.21 6.70 -14.48
N LEU A 63 13.38 7.08 -13.21
CA LEU A 63 13.11 6.21 -12.07
C LEU A 63 11.65 5.76 -12.03
N GLU A 64 10.71 6.72 -12.09
CA GLU A 64 9.28 6.41 -12.00
C GLU A 64 8.81 5.53 -13.16
N LYS A 65 9.22 5.85 -14.40
CA LYS A 65 8.92 5.00 -15.57
C LYS A 65 9.47 3.59 -15.39
N LYS A 66 10.71 3.46 -14.93
CA LYS A 66 11.31 2.15 -14.69
C LYS A 66 10.55 1.33 -13.64
N VAL A 67 10.02 1.97 -12.59
CA VAL A 67 9.20 1.29 -11.58
C VAL A 67 7.85 0.87 -12.18
N GLN A 68 7.23 1.72 -13.01
CA GLN A 68 6.00 1.36 -13.73
C GLN A 68 6.21 0.17 -14.66
N ASP A 69 7.27 0.20 -15.47
CA ASP A 69 7.63 -0.87 -16.40
C ASP A 69 7.87 -2.20 -15.65
N LEU A 70 8.59 -2.16 -14.53
CA LEU A 70 8.84 -3.35 -13.71
C LEU A 70 7.55 -3.91 -13.09
N ALA A 71 6.64 -3.06 -12.62
CA ALA A 71 5.35 -3.50 -12.08
C ALA A 71 4.50 -4.18 -13.17
N LEU A 72 4.43 -3.58 -14.37
CA LEU A 72 3.71 -4.17 -15.49
C LEU A 72 4.37 -5.47 -15.98
N GLN A 73 5.71 -5.54 -16.04
CA GLN A 73 6.40 -6.76 -16.43
C GLN A 73 6.06 -7.96 -15.52
N VAL A 74 5.79 -7.73 -14.24
CA VAL A 74 5.47 -8.79 -13.28
C VAL A 74 4.00 -9.20 -13.35
N PHE A 75 3.08 -8.25 -13.52
CA PHE A 75 1.64 -8.47 -13.31
C PHE A 75 0.77 -8.31 -14.56
N ASP A 76 1.27 -7.67 -15.61
CA ASP A 76 0.55 -7.46 -16.87
C ASP A 76 1.01 -8.44 -17.94
N SER A 77 0.21 -9.50 -18.13
CA SER A 77 0.43 -10.50 -19.18
C SER A 77 -0.21 -10.14 -20.52
N THR A 78 -1.08 -9.13 -20.56
CA THR A 78 -1.85 -8.76 -21.77
C THR A 78 -1.27 -7.53 -22.47
N GLY A 79 -0.54 -6.68 -21.76
CA GLY A 79 -0.05 -5.39 -22.24
C GLY A 79 -1.14 -4.33 -22.29
N GLU A 80 -2.29 -4.58 -21.67
CA GLU A 80 -3.45 -3.67 -21.68
C GLU A 80 -3.53 -2.81 -20.40
N TYR A 81 -2.69 -3.09 -19.40
CA TYR A 81 -2.76 -2.39 -18.14
C TYR A 81 -1.84 -1.16 -18.10
N SER A 82 -2.22 -0.24 -17.22
CA SER A 82 -1.39 0.91 -16.83
C SER A 82 -1.32 0.93 -15.31
N VAL A 83 -0.23 1.49 -14.77
CA VAL A 83 0.01 1.48 -13.33
C VAL A 83 0.39 2.87 -12.81
N ASN A 84 -0.22 3.23 -11.67
CA ASN A 84 0.20 4.37 -10.87
C ASN A 84 1.05 3.85 -9.69
N VAL A 85 2.23 4.43 -9.49
CA VAL A 85 3.19 4.02 -8.46
C VAL A 85 3.44 5.12 -7.41
N GLN A 86 2.57 6.13 -7.34
CA GLN A 86 2.73 7.31 -6.47
C GLN A 86 1.93 7.24 -5.16
N THR A 87 1.00 6.29 -5.02
CA THR A 87 0.20 6.16 -3.78
C THR A 87 1.08 5.78 -2.60
N LEU A 88 0.98 6.51 -1.49
CA LEU A 88 1.92 6.41 -0.37
C LEU A 88 1.82 5.09 0.42
N SER A 89 0.67 4.41 0.38
CA SER A 89 0.42 3.13 1.06
C SER A 89 -0.88 2.50 0.55
N GLY A 90 -1.24 1.32 1.03
CA GLY A 90 -2.43 0.57 0.58
C GLY A 90 -3.76 1.28 0.88
N SER A 91 -3.93 1.81 2.10
CA SER A 91 -5.16 2.53 2.48
C SER A 91 -5.45 3.77 1.61
N PRO A 92 -4.51 4.70 1.38
CA PRO A 92 -4.74 5.83 0.48
C PRO A 92 -4.85 5.42 -1.00
N ALA A 93 -4.26 4.29 -1.42
CA ALA A 93 -4.46 3.77 -2.77
C ALA A 93 -5.93 3.40 -3.02
N ASN A 94 -6.54 2.64 -2.10
CA ASN A 94 -7.98 2.34 -2.15
C ASN A 94 -8.83 3.61 -2.15
N GLY A 95 -8.50 4.57 -1.28
CA GLY A 95 -9.18 5.87 -1.25
C GLY A 95 -9.09 6.64 -2.57
N THR A 96 -7.94 6.59 -3.25
CA THR A 96 -7.74 7.24 -4.56
C THR A 96 -8.65 6.62 -5.62
N ILE A 97 -8.86 5.30 -5.58
CA ILE A 97 -9.79 4.61 -6.48
C ILE A 97 -11.22 5.08 -6.19
N TYR A 98 -11.66 5.06 -4.93
CA TYR A 98 -13.02 5.49 -4.58
C TYR A 98 -13.29 6.93 -5.02
N MET A 99 -12.38 7.86 -4.72
CA MET A 99 -12.53 9.26 -5.08
C MET A 99 -12.42 9.55 -6.58
N SER A 100 -11.86 8.63 -7.37
CA SER A 100 -11.73 8.81 -8.83
C SER A 100 -12.82 8.12 -9.64
N MET A 101 -13.47 7.10 -9.08
CA MET A 101 -14.44 6.27 -9.79
C MET A 101 -15.87 6.38 -9.27
N LEU A 102 -16.08 6.89 -8.06
CA LEU A 102 -17.38 6.93 -7.38
C LEU A 102 -17.81 8.36 -7.10
N GLU A 103 -19.12 8.55 -7.06
CA GLU A 103 -19.75 9.77 -6.58
C GLU A 103 -20.07 9.69 -5.09
N THR A 104 -20.21 10.85 -4.43
CA THR A 104 -20.62 10.89 -3.02
C THR A 104 -22.00 10.26 -2.85
N GLY A 105 -22.12 9.31 -1.92
CA GLY A 105 -23.32 8.53 -1.66
C GLY A 105 -23.36 7.18 -2.37
N ASP A 106 -22.42 6.90 -3.29
CA ASP A 106 -22.30 5.56 -3.88
C ASP A 106 -21.99 4.51 -2.81
N THR A 107 -22.36 3.26 -3.10
CA THR A 107 -22.26 2.14 -2.16
C THR A 107 -21.17 1.16 -2.58
N ILE A 108 -20.26 0.84 -1.67
CA ILE A 108 -19.21 -0.16 -1.86
C ILE A 108 -19.61 -1.47 -1.17
N LEU A 109 -19.46 -2.59 -1.88
CA LEU A 109 -19.61 -3.93 -1.33
C LEU A 109 -18.23 -4.46 -0.90
N SER A 110 -18.09 -4.88 0.35
CA SER A 110 -16.80 -5.32 0.92
C SER A 110 -16.92 -6.51 1.86
N LEU A 111 -15.85 -7.27 2.07
CA LEU A 111 -15.83 -8.34 3.08
C LEU A 111 -15.85 -7.73 4.49
N SER A 112 -16.68 -8.28 5.37
CA SER A 112 -16.71 -7.90 6.79
C SER A 112 -15.32 -7.98 7.45
N LEU A 113 -14.95 -6.97 8.25
CA LEU A 113 -13.67 -6.95 8.98
C LEU A 113 -13.49 -8.17 9.89
N GLN A 114 -14.57 -8.63 10.52
CA GLN A 114 -14.56 -9.79 11.42
C GLN A 114 -14.29 -11.11 10.68
N GLU A 115 -14.38 -11.11 9.35
CA GLU A 115 -14.26 -12.29 8.49
C GLU A 115 -13.08 -12.16 7.51
N GLY A 116 -12.11 -11.29 7.81
CA GLY A 116 -10.90 -11.11 7.01
C GLY A 116 -10.92 -9.92 6.06
N GLY A 117 -11.92 -9.04 6.17
CA GLY A 117 -11.90 -7.73 5.51
C GLY A 117 -10.77 -6.81 6.02
N HIS A 118 -10.66 -5.63 5.41
CA HIS A 118 -9.65 -4.63 5.79
C HIS A 118 -10.31 -3.27 6.07
N LEU A 119 -9.71 -2.46 6.95
CA LEU A 119 -10.27 -1.18 7.37
C LEU A 119 -10.53 -0.21 6.21
N SER A 120 -9.66 -0.21 5.21
CA SER A 120 -9.81 0.65 4.02
C SER A 120 -10.94 0.21 3.07
N HIS A 121 -11.57 -0.94 3.31
CA HIS A 121 -12.77 -1.38 2.59
C HIS A 121 -14.02 -0.86 3.30
N LEU A 122 -13.99 0.40 3.74
CA LEU A 122 -15.10 1.10 4.40
C LEU A 122 -15.65 0.44 5.68
N HIS A 123 -14.78 -0.12 6.53
CA HIS A 123 -15.19 -0.42 7.91
C HIS A 123 -15.70 0.84 8.62
N SER A 124 -16.52 0.72 9.68
CA SER A 124 -17.18 1.86 10.37
C SER A 124 -16.24 2.99 10.79
N THR A 125 -14.96 2.69 11.02
CA THR A 125 -13.90 3.64 11.40
C THR A 125 -13.15 4.27 10.22
N SER A 126 -13.46 3.89 8.98
CA SER A 126 -12.86 4.44 7.77
C SER A 126 -13.27 5.91 7.58
N VAL A 127 -12.29 6.77 7.29
CA VAL A 127 -12.54 8.20 7.00
C VAL A 127 -13.43 8.39 5.76
N TYR A 128 -13.40 7.43 4.84
CA TYR A 128 -14.13 7.48 3.58
C TYR A 128 -15.65 7.27 3.75
N ASN A 129 -16.11 6.79 4.91
CA ASN A 129 -17.56 6.67 5.22
C ASN A 129 -18.27 8.02 5.30
N LYS A 130 -17.52 9.13 5.33
CA LYS A 130 -18.08 10.49 5.22
C LYS A 130 -18.61 10.78 3.81
N PHE A 131 -18.11 10.04 2.81
CA PHE A 131 -18.40 10.28 1.39
C PHE A 131 -19.17 9.13 0.76
N PHE A 132 -18.94 7.89 1.19
CA PHE A 132 -19.48 6.69 0.57
C PHE A 132 -20.24 5.83 1.57
N ASN A 133 -21.26 5.14 1.07
CA ASN A 133 -21.96 4.10 1.80
C ASN A 133 -21.22 2.76 1.65
N TYR A 134 -21.44 1.82 2.57
CA TYR A 134 -20.89 0.48 2.45
C TYR A 134 -21.89 -0.60 2.90
N ILE A 135 -21.78 -1.76 2.27
CA ILE A 135 -22.47 -2.99 2.66
C ILE A 135 -21.41 -4.07 2.78
N ASN A 136 -21.45 -4.83 3.88
CA ASN A 136 -20.58 -5.96 4.04
C ASN A 136 -21.23 -7.25 3.52
N TYR A 137 -20.51 -8.01 2.71
CA TYR A 137 -20.80 -9.43 2.52
C TYR A 137 -20.04 -10.26 3.54
N HIS A 138 -20.55 -11.46 3.76
CA HIS A 138 -20.07 -12.41 4.74
C HIS A 138 -19.74 -13.75 4.06
N GLY A 139 -18.66 -14.39 4.49
CA GLY A 139 -18.29 -15.72 4.03
C GLY A 139 -19.22 -16.79 4.62
N GLU A 140 -19.35 -17.91 3.93
CA GLU A 140 -19.91 -19.12 4.54
C GLU A 140 -18.90 -19.66 5.55
N ARG A 141 -19.29 -19.80 6.82
CA ARG A 141 -18.43 -20.47 7.80
C ARG A 141 -18.23 -21.91 7.35
N PRO A 142 -16.98 -22.43 7.26
CA PRO A 142 -16.79 -23.84 6.98
C PRO A 142 -17.55 -24.65 8.03
N LYS A 143 -18.45 -25.54 7.58
CA LYS A 143 -19.04 -26.55 8.46
C LYS A 143 -17.89 -27.43 8.93
N VAL A 144 -17.42 -27.16 10.14
CA VAL A 144 -16.42 -28.00 10.80
C VAL A 144 -17.08 -29.37 11.02
N MET A 145 -16.82 -30.29 10.09
CA MET A 145 -17.10 -31.72 10.24
C MET A 145 -16.04 -32.28 11.19
N ILE A 146 -16.19 -32.01 12.50
CA ILE A 146 -15.56 -32.91 13.48
C ILE A 146 -16.43 -34.16 13.47
N SER A 147 -15.96 -35.19 12.76
CA SER A 147 -16.45 -36.55 12.98
C SER A 147 -16.07 -36.94 14.40
N ASN A 148 -17.08 -37.12 15.26
CA ASN A 148 -16.93 -37.83 16.53
C ASN A 148 -16.56 -39.30 16.28
#